data_AF-A0A1H3NRY4-F1
#
_entry.id   AF-A0A1H3NRY4-F1
#
_cell.length_a   1.000
_cell.length_b   1.000
_cell.length_c   1.000
_cell.angle_alpha   90.00
_cell.angle_beta   90.00
_cell.angle_gamma   90.00
#
_symmetry.space_group_name_H-M   'P 1'
#
loop_
_entity.id
_entity.type
_entity.pdbx_description
1 polymer ?
#
loop_
_entity_poly.entity_id
_entity_poly.type
_entity_poly.pdbx_seq_one_letter_code
_entity_poly.pdbx_strand_id
1 'polypeptide(L)'
;MALIRIISLIAIMLLVTSCGSQKESESVDYQKTKGIVLDVLQTQEGKQALQKMMTDPEFKEQIVVNSQEVEKAMSKVMTDPKAQEGLGKLLTKPDIANSFAKATEKEMKNLFKALMKDPEYQKSMMDLLKDPEFSKTILQLMKSQENRKETMKLIEEALKSPSFQQQLMKLIQEISKKGKQQSSSDQGSESESGSSSGDETSNSPAP
;
A
#
# COMPACT_ATOMS: atom_id res chain seq x y z
N MET A 1 -55.47 -52.48 83.48
CA MET A 1 -54.00 -52.56 83.41
C MET A 1 -53.43 -52.50 81.98
N ALA A 2 -54.14 -52.97 80.94
CA ALA A 2 -53.65 -52.91 79.54
C ALA A 2 -53.55 -51.48 78.97
N LEU A 3 -54.51 -50.59 79.27
CA LEU A 3 -54.51 -49.19 78.80
C LEU A 3 -53.33 -48.35 79.33
N ILE A 4 -52.93 -48.57 80.59
CA ILE A 4 -51.77 -47.88 81.20
C ILE A 4 -50.44 -48.35 80.61
N ARG A 5 -50.34 -49.63 80.21
CA ARG A 5 -49.15 -50.14 79.52
C ARG A 5 -49.04 -49.62 78.08
N ILE A 6 -50.16 -49.39 77.39
CA ILE A 6 -50.19 -48.82 76.04
C ILE A 6 -49.81 -47.33 76.06
N ILE A 7 -50.29 -46.56 77.04
CA ILE A 7 -49.94 -45.15 77.22
C ILE A 7 -48.45 -44.97 77.58
N SER A 8 -47.90 -45.87 78.40
CA SER A 8 -46.46 -45.87 78.73
C SER A 8 -45.56 -46.22 77.53
N LEU A 9 -46.04 -47.04 76.59
CA LEU A 9 -45.27 -47.43 75.41
C LEU A 9 -45.27 -46.34 74.33
N ILE A 10 -46.38 -45.59 74.21
CA ILE A 10 -46.51 -44.44 73.30
C ILE A 10 -45.69 -43.23 73.78
N ALA A 11 -45.58 -43.02 75.09
CA ALA A 11 -44.74 -41.97 75.67
C ALA A 11 -43.23 -42.19 75.43
N ILE A 12 -42.79 -43.45 75.34
CA ILE A 12 -41.39 -43.81 75.05
C ILE A 12 -41.09 -43.68 73.54
N MET A 13 -42.07 -43.95 72.67
CA MET A 13 -41.92 -43.78 71.22
C MET A 13 -41.75 -42.32 70.79
N LEU A 14 -42.29 -41.36 71.57
CA LEU A 14 -42.19 -39.92 71.31
C LEU A 14 -40.83 -39.29 71.68
N LEU A 15 -39.98 -40.01 72.42
CA LEU A 15 -38.64 -39.51 72.80
C LEU A 15 -37.52 -39.94 71.83
N VAL A 16 -37.78 -40.85 70.88
CA VAL A 16 -36.77 -41.40 69.96
C VAL A 16 -36.73 -40.65 68.60
N THR A 17 -37.66 -39.74 68.34
CA THR A 17 -37.63 -38.87 67.14
C THR A 17 -36.79 -37.61 67.30
N SER A 18 -36.06 -37.44 68.42
CA SER A 18 -35.03 -36.41 68.58
C SER A 18 -33.68 -36.86 67.97
N CYS A 19 -33.71 -37.36 66.74
CA CYS A 19 -32.57 -37.32 65.82
C CYS A 19 -32.91 -36.30 64.73
N GLY A 20 -33.15 -35.07 65.16
CA GLY A 20 -33.34 -33.92 64.29
C GLY A 20 -31.99 -33.25 64.13
N SER A 21 -31.42 -33.36 62.94
CA SER A 21 -30.25 -32.61 62.51
C SER A 21 -30.37 -31.15 62.93
N GLN A 22 -29.44 -30.71 63.77
CA GLN A 22 -29.24 -29.31 64.06
C GLN A 22 -28.82 -28.64 62.75
N LYS A 23 -29.81 -28.14 62.00
CA LYS A 23 -29.64 -27.15 60.94
C LYS A 23 -29.19 -25.87 61.62
N GLU A 24 -27.91 -25.82 61.94
CA GLU A 24 -27.22 -24.62 62.37
C GLU A 24 -26.98 -23.78 61.11
N SER A 25 -27.85 -22.79 60.93
CA SER A 25 -27.67 -21.56 60.16
C SER A 25 -26.58 -21.59 59.07
N GLU A 26 -27.06 -21.83 57.86
CA GLU A 26 -26.51 -21.69 56.49
C GLU A 26 -25.68 -20.43 56.15
N SER A 27 -25.21 -19.66 57.14
CA SER A 27 -24.51 -18.38 56.97
C SER A 27 -23.05 -18.37 57.44
N VAL A 28 -22.60 -19.37 58.21
CA VAL A 28 -21.21 -19.45 58.71
C VAL A 28 -20.21 -19.91 57.64
N ASP A 29 -20.66 -20.58 56.57
CA ASP A 29 -19.74 -21.08 55.57
C ASP A 29 -19.51 -20.13 54.40
N TYR A 30 -20.40 -19.17 54.11
CA TYR A 30 -20.21 -18.35 52.89
C TYR A 30 -19.04 -17.38 53.00
N GLN A 31 -18.90 -16.66 54.12
CA GLN A 31 -17.79 -15.72 54.33
C GLN A 31 -16.46 -16.45 54.54
N LYS A 32 -16.47 -17.58 55.27
CA LYS A 32 -15.28 -18.45 55.41
C LYS A 32 -14.87 -19.08 54.09
N THR A 33 -15.81 -19.64 53.34
CA THR A 33 -15.56 -20.22 52.01
C THR A 33 -15.07 -19.15 51.05
N LYS A 34 -15.63 -17.94 51.08
CA LYS A 34 -15.12 -16.81 50.28
C LYS A 34 -13.67 -16.46 50.64
N GLY A 35 -13.35 -16.41 51.94
CA GLY A 35 -11.98 -16.18 52.41
C GLY A 35 -11.02 -17.26 51.92
N ILE A 36 -11.41 -18.53 52.08
CA ILE A 36 -10.62 -19.68 51.60
C ILE A 36 -10.44 -19.64 50.08
N VAL A 37 -11.49 -19.36 49.32
CA VAL A 37 -11.41 -19.26 47.85
C VAL A 37 -10.52 -18.09 47.43
N LEU A 38 -10.60 -16.95 48.12
CA LEU A 38 -9.77 -15.78 47.84
C LEU A 38 -8.29 -16.07 48.15
N ASP A 39 -8.01 -16.73 49.27
CA ASP A 39 -6.66 -17.12 49.65
C ASP A 39 -6.09 -18.15 48.67
N VAL A 40 -6.86 -19.16 48.26
CA VAL A 40 -6.48 -20.17 47.24
C VAL A 40 -6.16 -19.51 45.90
N LEU A 41 -6.93 -18.49 45.48
CA LEU A 41 -6.62 -17.74 44.25
C LEU A 41 -5.34 -16.90 44.37
N GLN A 42 -5.01 -16.44 45.57
CA GLN A 42 -3.81 -15.64 45.82
C GLN A 42 -2.55 -16.48 46.05
N THR A 43 -2.68 -17.78 46.37
CA THR A 43 -1.51 -18.66 46.53
C THR A 43 -0.76 -18.85 45.22
N GLN A 44 0.48 -19.36 45.34
CA GLN A 44 1.30 -19.66 44.18
C GLN A 44 0.68 -20.76 43.31
N GLU A 45 0.02 -21.75 43.93
CA GLU A 45 -0.73 -22.78 43.19
C GLU A 45 -1.91 -22.17 42.44
N GLY A 46 -2.68 -21.26 43.05
CA GLY A 46 -3.78 -20.55 42.41
C GLY A 46 -3.32 -19.73 41.20
N LYS A 47 -2.25 -18.96 41.36
CA LYS A 47 -1.64 -18.19 40.26
C LYS A 47 -1.10 -19.09 39.14
N GLN A 48 -0.47 -20.21 39.48
CA GLN A 48 0.01 -21.19 38.50
C GLN A 48 -1.15 -21.87 37.76
N ALA A 49 -2.23 -22.22 38.47
CA ALA A 49 -3.43 -22.78 37.86
C ALA A 49 -4.07 -21.78 36.89
N LEU A 50 -4.15 -20.50 37.28
CA LEU A 50 -4.64 -19.43 36.42
C LEU A 50 -3.73 -19.22 35.19
N GLN A 51 -2.40 -19.25 35.37
CA GLN A 51 -1.44 -19.17 34.26
C GLN A 51 -1.58 -20.36 33.29
N LYS A 52 -1.77 -21.58 33.80
CA LYS A 52 -2.04 -22.77 32.98
C LYS A 52 -3.33 -22.63 32.20
N MET A 53 -4.39 -22.13 32.83
CA MET A 53 -5.65 -21.87 32.15
C MET A 53 -5.50 -20.77 31.09
N MET A 54 -4.75 -19.72 31.36
CA MET A 54 -4.41 -18.68 30.38
C MET A 54 -3.54 -19.17 29.22
N THR A 55 -2.89 -20.35 29.32
CA THR A 55 -2.19 -20.96 28.19
C THR A 55 -3.11 -21.78 27.29
N ASP A 56 -4.28 -22.17 27.78
CA ASP A 56 -5.29 -22.93 27.05
C ASP A 56 -5.87 -22.13 25.87
N PRO A 57 -5.82 -22.65 24.62
CA PRO A 57 -6.37 -21.97 23.44
C PRO A 57 -7.86 -21.64 23.54
N GLU A 58 -8.69 -22.55 24.07
CA GLU A 58 -10.15 -22.35 24.15
C GLU A 58 -10.48 -21.23 25.14
N PHE A 59 -9.75 -21.18 26.25
CA PHE A 59 -9.90 -20.12 27.24
C PHE A 59 -9.42 -18.76 26.72
N LYS A 60 -8.31 -18.72 25.96
CA LYS A 60 -7.82 -17.50 25.33
C LYS A 60 -8.82 -16.93 24.33
N GLU A 61 -9.38 -17.76 23.47
CA GLU A 61 -10.36 -17.31 22.48
C GLU A 61 -11.57 -16.66 23.17
N GLN A 62 -12.11 -17.29 24.22
CA GLN A 62 -13.27 -16.75 24.96
C GLN A 62 -12.99 -15.39 25.64
N ILE A 63 -11.76 -15.13 26.10
CA ILE A 63 -11.39 -13.85 26.74
C ILE A 63 -11.16 -12.73 25.71
N VAL A 64 -10.68 -13.07 24.51
CA VAL A 64 -10.33 -12.08 23.46
C VAL A 64 -11.58 -11.59 22.72
N VAL A 65 -12.76 -12.15 22.99
CA VAL A 65 -14.01 -11.73 22.35
C VAL A 65 -14.58 -10.47 23.01
N ASN A 66 -14.28 -9.32 22.41
CA ASN A 66 -15.16 -8.15 22.36
C ASN A 66 -15.34 -7.30 23.64
N SER A 67 -14.30 -7.11 24.45
CA SER A 67 -14.37 -6.09 25.50
C SER A 67 -13.95 -4.71 24.96
N GLN A 68 -14.74 -3.67 25.26
CA GLN A 68 -14.35 -2.27 25.02
C GLN A 68 -12.99 -1.91 25.62
N GLU A 69 -12.56 -2.65 26.65
CA GLU A 69 -11.27 -2.50 27.30
C GLU A 69 -10.13 -2.95 26.39
N VAL A 70 -10.29 -4.03 25.62
CA VAL A 70 -9.33 -4.47 24.60
C VAL A 70 -9.24 -3.45 23.47
N GLU A 71 -10.38 -2.91 23.01
CA GLU A 71 -10.39 -1.85 21.98
C GLU A 71 -9.67 -0.58 22.46
N LYS A 72 -9.96 -0.13 23.69
CA LYS A 72 -9.29 1.04 24.31
C LYS A 72 -7.81 0.79 24.50
N ALA A 73 -7.42 -0.40 24.95
CA ALA A 73 -6.02 -0.76 25.11
C ALA A 73 -5.30 -0.76 23.76
N MET A 74 -5.90 -1.33 22.72
CA MET A 74 -5.36 -1.33 21.37
C MET A 74 -5.21 0.10 20.80
N SER A 75 -6.22 0.95 20.97
CA SER A 75 -6.17 2.37 20.57
C SER A 75 -5.06 3.13 21.31
N LYS A 76 -4.90 2.87 22.61
CA LYS A 76 -3.82 3.47 23.41
C LYS A 76 -2.44 3.02 22.92
N VAL A 77 -2.27 1.75 22.58
CA VAL A 77 -1.03 1.22 22.01
C VAL A 77 -0.72 1.83 20.64
N MET A 78 -1.73 2.10 19.80
CA MET A 78 -1.52 2.76 18.50
C MET A 78 -1.13 4.24 18.61
N THR A 79 -1.53 4.91 19.68
CA THR A 79 -1.32 6.35 19.89
C THR A 79 -0.15 6.68 20.82
N ASP A 80 0.35 5.70 21.59
CA ASP A 80 1.51 5.87 22.46
C ASP A 80 2.81 5.88 21.62
N PRO A 81 3.60 6.97 21.63
CA PRO A 81 4.85 7.07 20.88
C PRO A 81 5.87 5.96 21.20
N LYS A 82 5.90 5.47 22.44
CA LYS A 82 6.82 4.37 22.83
C LYS A 82 6.41 3.05 22.22
N ALA A 83 5.10 2.82 22.11
CA ALA A 83 4.56 1.62 21.47
C ALA A 83 4.68 1.69 19.94
N GLN A 84 4.60 2.88 19.34
CA GLN A 84 4.83 3.08 17.91
C GLN A 84 6.21 2.62 17.45
N GLU A 85 7.26 2.85 18.25
CA GLU A 85 8.61 2.35 17.92
C GLU A 85 8.65 0.80 17.90
N GLY A 86 8.02 0.17 18.90
CA GLY A 86 7.91 -1.28 18.98
C GLY A 86 7.08 -1.88 17.84
N LEU A 87 5.95 -1.27 17.52
CA LEU A 87 5.10 -1.64 16.38
C LEU A 87 5.82 -1.45 15.05
N GLY A 88 6.58 -0.37 14.88
CA GLY A 88 7.40 -0.13 13.69
C GLY A 88 8.40 -1.27 13.46
N LYS A 89 9.14 -1.66 14.50
CA LYS A 89 10.07 -2.81 14.44
C LYS A 89 9.36 -4.15 14.20
N LEU A 90 8.11 -4.28 14.63
CA LEU A 90 7.31 -5.48 14.41
C LEU A 90 6.84 -5.56 12.95
N LEU A 91 6.41 -4.44 12.37
CA LEU A 91 5.97 -4.33 10.99
C LEU A 91 7.09 -4.49 9.96
N THR A 92 8.37 -4.36 10.35
CA THR A 92 9.49 -4.71 9.46
C THR A 92 9.70 -6.22 9.33
N LYS A 93 9.06 -7.06 10.16
CA LYS A 93 9.17 -8.52 10.06
C LYS A 93 8.34 -9.03 8.87
N PRO A 94 8.90 -9.87 7.98
CA PRO A 94 8.24 -10.26 6.73
C PRO A 94 6.84 -10.87 6.91
N ASP A 95 6.66 -11.79 7.85
CA ASP A 95 5.37 -12.46 8.06
C ASP A 95 4.29 -11.50 8.56
N ILE A 96 4.68 -10.55 9.41
CA ILE A 96 3.78 -9.56 9.98
C ILE A 96 3.46 -8.50 8.93
N ALA A 97 4.47 -8.01 8.20
CA ALA A 97 4.29 -7.10 7.08
C ALA A 97 3.34 -7.70 6.02
N ASN A 98 3.52 -8.97 5.67
CA ASN A 98 2.68 -9.66 4.70
C ASN A 98 1.25 -9.82 5.21
N SER A 99 1.07 -10.23 6.46
CA SER A 99 -0.25 -10.39 7.06
C SER A 99 -0.98 -9.05 7.16
N PHE A 100 -0.27 -7.99 7.57
CA PHE A 100 -0.79 -6.63 7.62
C PHE A 100 -1.16 -6.14 6.21
N ALA A 101 -0.26 -6.25 5.24
CA ALA A 101 -0.51 -5.84 3.86
C ALA A 101 -1.71 -6.57 3.25
N LYS A 102 -1.88 -7.87 3.50
CA LYS A 102 -3.07 -8.63 3.07
C LYS A 102 -4.33 -8.15 3.76
N ALA A 103 -4.28 -7.91 5.06
CA ALA A 103 -5.43 -7.42 5.83
C ALA A 103 -5.89 -6.03 5.39
N THR A 104 -4.96 -5.17 4.94
CA THR A 104 -5.24 -3.80 4.51
C THR A 104 -5.25 -3.61 2.99
N GLU A 105 -5.15 -4.69 2.20
CA GLU A 105 -4.91 -4.61 0.75
C GLU A 105 -6.04 -3.84 0.04
N LYS A 106 -7.29 -4.15 0.41
CA LYS A 106 -8.48 -3.55 -0.20
C LYS A 106 -8.55 -2.05 0.12
N GLU A 107 -8.32 -1.68 1.37
CA GLU A 107 -8.32 -0.31 1.86
C GLU A 107 -7.18 0.49 1.24
N MET A 108 -5.97 -0.09 1.14
CA MET A 108 -4.83 0.51 0.43
C MET A 108 -5.14 0.75 -1.05
N LYS A 109 -5.74 -0.23 -1.76
CA LYS A 109 -6.15 -0.05 -3.16
C LYS A 109 -7.17 1.06 -3.31
N ASN A 110 -8.13 1.15 -2.40
CA ASN A 110 -9.14 2.20 -2.42
C ASN A 110 -8.55 3.57 -2.13
N LEU A 111 -7.66 3.67 -1.14
CA LEU A 111 -6.93 4.89 -0.83
C LEU A 111 -6.10 5.35 -2.04
N PHE A 112 -5.37 4.44 -2.67
CA PHE A 112 -4.55 4.76 -3.83
C PHE A 112 -5.39 5.24 -5.03
N LYS A 113 -6.54 4.59 -5.29
CA LYS A 113 -7.50 5.04 -6.31
C LYS A 113 -8.11 6.41 -5.98
N ALA A 114 -8.34 6.71 -4.70
CA ALA A 114 -8.83 8.00 -4.27
C ALA A 114 -7.76 9.09 -4.46
N LEU A 115 -6.51 8.81 -4.05
CA LEU A 115 -5.36 9.70 -4.25
C LEU A 115 -5.12 9.99 -5.73
N MET A 116 -5.26 9.02 -6.63
CA MET A 116 -5.15 9.28 -8.08
C MET A 116 -6.17 10.30 -8.62
N LYS A 117 -7.29 10.50 -7.94
CA LYS A 117 -8.31 11.50 -8.28
C LYS A 117 -8.13 12.81 -7.52
N ASP A 118 -7.24 12.83 -6.53
CA ASP A 118 -6.96 14.00 -5.72
C ASP A 118 -6.08 15.00 -6.51
N PRO A 119 -6.46 16.29 -6.58
CA PRO A 119 -5.70 17.30 -7.33
C PRO A 119 -4.26 17.50 -6.85
N GLU A 120 -4.00 17.41 -5.54
CA GLU A 120 -2.65 17.62 -4.98
C GLU A 120 -1.74 16.43 -5.31
N TYR A 121 -2.28 15.22 -5.21
CA TYR A 121 -1.56 14.01 -5.64
C TYR A 121 -1.32 14.01 -7.15
N GLN A 122 -2.31 14.41 -7.95
CA GLN A 122 -2.14 14.56 -9.40
C GLN A 122 -1.06 15.58 -9.75
N LYS A 123 -1.00 16.72 -9.06
CA LYS A 123 0.05 17.72 -9.25
C LYS A 123 1.42 17.13 -8.94
N SER A 124 1.55 16.44 -7.80
CA SER A 124 2.79 15.77 -7.40
C SER A 124 3.22 14.71 -8.42
N MET A 125 2.26 13.95 -8.96
CA MET A 125 2.49 12.98 -10.04
C MET A 125 2.95 13.67 -11.33
N MET A 126 2.34 14.80 -11.71
CA MET A 126 2.78 15.56 -12.88
C MET A 126 4.18 16.13 -12.72
N ASP A 127 4.57 16.52 -11.51
CA ASP A 127 5.93 16.97 -11.24
C ASP A 127 6.93 15.82 -11.31
N LEU A 128 6.56 14.61 -10.87
CA LEU A 128 7.34 13.39 -11.10
C LEU A 128 7.50 13.07 -12.60
N LEU A 129 6.46 13.23 -13.41
CA LEU A 129 6.53 13.01 -14.86
C LEU A 129 7.41 14.02 -15.59
N LYS A 130 7.66 15.20 -15.00
CA LYS A 130 8.60 16.19 -15.56
C LYS A 130 10.06 15.86 -15.24
N ASP A 131 10.32 14.78 -14.51
CA ASP A 131 11.68 14.37 -14.20
C ASP A 131 12.50 14.14 -15.50
N PRO A 132 13.77 14.59 -15.56
CA PRO A 132 14.61 14.43 -16.74
C PRO A 132 14.80 12.98 -17.20
N GLU A 133 14.81 12.00 -16.29
CA GLU A 133 14.94 10.59 -16.65
C GLU A 133 13.67 10.07 -17.32
N PHE A 134 12.50 10.47 -16.81
CA PHE A 134 11.23 10.15 -17.45
C PHE A 134 11.14 10.83 -18.83
N SER A 135 11.58 12.08 -18.93
CA SER A 135 11.64 12.82 -20.20
C SER A 135 12.54 12.11 -21.23
N LYS A 136 13.69 11.58 -20.81
CA LYS A 136 14.56 10.77 -21.69
C LYS A 136 13.84 9.52 -22.22
N THR A 137 13.06 8.87 -21.37
CA THR A 137 12.27 7.68 -21.73
C THR A 137 11.21 8.04 -22.79
N ILE A 138 10.50 9.15 -22.60
CA ILE A 138 9.56 9.67 -23.61
C ILE A 138 10.27 10.01 -24.92
N LEU A 139 11.45 10.65 -24.87
CA LEU A 139 12.21 10.96 -26.08
C LEU A 139 12.70 9.71 -26.83
N GLN A 140 13.07 8.65 -26.10
CA GLN A 140 13.40 7.37 -26.72
C GLN A 140 12.17 6.74 -27.38
N LEU A 141 11.00 6.79 -26.72
CA LEU A 141 9.74 6.31 -27.29
C LEU A 141 9.36 7.10 -28.54
N MET A 142 9.50 8.43 -28.54
CA MET A 142 9.25 9.27 -29.71
C MET A 142 10.17 8.95 -30.89
N LYS A 143 11.41 8.54 -30.61
CA LYS A 143 12.39 8.13 -31.62
C LYS A 143 12.25 6.68 -32.08
N SER A 144 11.35 5.92 -31.46
CA SER A 144 11.09 4.52 -31.81
C SER A 144 10.61 4.39 -33.26
N GLN A 145 10.81 3.21 -33.85
CA GLN A 145 10.40 2.94 -35.23
C GLN A 145 8.89 3.07 -35.43
N GLU A 146 8.10 2.68 -34.44
CA GLU A 146 6.64 2.78 -34.47
C GLU A 146 6.20 4.25 -34.50
N ASN A 147 6.72 5.07 -33.60
CA ASN A 147 6.35 6.49 -33.56
C ASN A 147 6.87 7.26 -34.79
N ARG A 148 8.01 6.85 -35.37
CA ARG A 148 8.49 7.40 -36.66
C ARG A 148 7.53 7.10 -37.82
N LYS A 149 6.92 5.91 -37.87
CA LYS A 149 5.95 5.58 -38.93
C LYS A 149 4.72 6.48 -38.84
N GLU A 150 4.16 6.65 -37.64
CA GLU A 150 3.03 7.57 -37.44
C GLU A 150 3.42 9.03 -37.72
N THR A 151 4.63 9.43 -37.34
CA THR A 151 5.16 10.76 -37.65
C THR A 151 5.30 10.97 -39.16
N MET A 152 5.83 9.98 -39.89
CA MET A 152 5.95 10.04 -41.36
C MET A 152 4.58 10.14 -42.02
N LYS A 153 3.59 9.37 -41.55
CA LYS A 153 2.22 9.45 -42.03
C LYS A 153 1.61 10.84 -41.80
N LEU A 154 1.82 11.41 -40.62
CA LEU A 154 1.38 12.78 -40.30
C LEU A 154 2.07 13.82 -41.20
N ILE A 155 3.37 13.65 -41.50
CA ILE A 155 4.10 14.49 -42.44
C ILE A 155 3.53 14.36 -43.86
N GLU A 156 3.23 13.14 -44.32
CA GLU A 156 2.61 12.91 -45.62
C GLU A 156 1.22 13.54 -45.73
N GLU A 157 0.42 13.46 -44.67
CA GLU A 157 -0.88 14.12 -44.59
C GLU A 157 -0.74 15.65 -44.59
N ALA A 158 0.22 16.19 -43.84
CA ALA A 158 0.52 17.61 -43.82
C ALA A 158 0.99 18.12 -45.20
N LEU A 159 1.81 17.35 -45.93
CA LEU A 159 2.26 17.67 -47.29
C LEU A 159 1.11 17.67 -48.32
N LYS A 160 0.05 16.90 -48.07
CA LYS A 160 -1.17 16.89 -48.87
C LYS A 160 -2.11 18.05 -48.54
N SER A 161 -1.86 18.79 -47.45
CA SER A 161 -2.65 19.94 -47.08
C SER A 161 -2.49 21.07 -48.11
N PRO A 162 -3.58 21.65 -48.64
CA PRO A 162 -3.51 22.77 -49.59
C PRO A 162 -2.72 23.96 -49.04
N SER A 163 -2.80 24.23 -47.74
CA SER A 163 -2.06 25.33 -47.11
C SER A 163 -0.55 25.09 -47.15
N PHE A 164 -0.12 23.86 -46.90
CA PHE A 164 1.28 23.47 -46.95
C PHE A 164 1.81 23.45 -48.39
N GLN A 165 1.03 22.92 -49.33
CA GLN A 165 1.37 22.93 -50.75
C GLN A 165 1.53 24.36 -51.29
N GLN A 166 0.62 25.27 -50.92
CA GLN A 166 0.73 26.69 -51.30
C GLN A 166 1.98 27.36 -50.72
N GLN A 167 2.31 27.09 -49.46
CA GLN A 167 3.54 27.62 -48.84
C GLN A 167 4.79 27.06 -49.52
N LEU A 168 4.80 25.75 -49.83
CA LEU A 168 5.89 25.10 -50.54
C LEU A 168 6.06 25.69 -51.96
N MET A 169 4.96 25.89 -52.69
CA MET A 169 4.99 26.53 -54.01
C MET A 169 5.50 27.97 -53.94
N LYS A 170 5.08 28.76 -52.94
CA LYS A 170 5.59 30.12 -52.71
C LYS A 170 7.10 30.12 -52.44
N LEU A 171 7.58 29.20 -51.60
CA LEU A 171 9.01 29.05 -51.32
C LEU A 171 9.80 28.68 -52.57
N ILE A 172 9.32 27.73 -53.38
CA ILE A 172 9.95 27.35 -54.66
C ILE A 172 9.99 28.56 -55.62
N GLN A 173 8.92 29.35 -55.68
CA GLN A 173 8.87 30.57 -56.49
C GLN A 173 9.86 31.64 -56.00
N GLU A 174 10.01 31.84 -54.70
CA GLU A 174 11.00 32.78 -54.13
C GLU A 174 12.43 32.34 -54.42
N ILE A 175 12.75 31.05 -54.25
CA ILE A 175 14.07 30.49 -54.57
C ILE A 175 14.35 30.64 -56.07
N SER A 176 13.37 30.38 -56.94
CA SER A 176 13.51 30.55 -58.39
C SER A 176 13.73 32.00 -58.79
N LYS A 177 13.07 32.96 -58.11
CA LYS A 177 13.29 34.39 -58.32
C LYS A 177 14.67 34.83 -57.85
N LYS A 178 15.14 34.37 -56.69
CA LYS A 178 16.49 34.64 -56.18
C LYS A 178 17.58 34.00 -57.05
N GLY A 179 17.37 32.77 -57.53
CA GLY A 179 18.31 32.07 -58.43
C GLY A 179 18.45 32.76 -59.80
N LYS A 180 17.37 33.31 -60.35
CA LYS A 180 17.42 34.14 -61.57
C LYS A 180 18.12 35.48 -61.36
N GLN A 181 18.04 36.05 -60.16
CA GLN A 181 18.73 37.30 -59.82
C GLN A 181 20.25 37.11 -59.64
N GLN A 182 20.72 35.89 -59.36
CA GLN A 182 22.15 35.55 -59.27
C GLN A 182 22.77 35.11 -60.61
N SER A 183 21.96 34.85 -61.64
CA SER A 183 22.40 34.45 -63.00
C SER A 183 22.27 35.56 -64.05
N SER A 184 22.04 36.81 -63.61
CA SER A 184 21.88 37.98 -64.49
C SER A 184 23.03 38.99 -64.39
N SER A 185 24.16 38.63 -63.78
CA SER A 185 25.32 39.53 -63.58
C SER A 185 26.64 38.91 -64.01
N ASP A 186 26.67 38.11 -65.08
CA ASP A 186 27.94 37.74 -65.72
C ASP A 186 27.77 37.28 -67.17
N GLN A 187 27.53 38.23 -68.10
CA GLN A 187 27.89 38.04 -69.50
C GLN A 187 28.03 39.37 -70.25
N GLY A 188 29.26 39.65 -70.69
CA GLY A 188 29.67 40.75 -71.59
C GLY A 188 30.76 41.57 -70.89
N SER A 189 32.02 41.61 -71.33
CA SER A 189 32.62 41.45 -72.66
C SER A 189 34.14 41.51 -72.49
N GLU A 190 34.90 40.66 -73.16
CA GLU A 190 35.96 41.06 -74.12
C GLU A 190 36.83 39.87 -74.54
N SER A 191 36.92 39.75 -75.85
CA SER A 191 37.90 39.01 -76.63
C SER A 191 39.26 39.71 -76.53
N GLU A 192 40.36 38.98 -76.35
CA GLU A 192 41.51 38.96 -77.27
C GLU A 192 42.75 38.30 -76.66
N SER A 193 43.25 37.30 -77.40
CA SER A 193 44.65 37.09 -77.76
C SER A 193 45.68 36.55 -76.75
N GLY A 194 46.52 35.63 -77.25
CA GLY A 194 47.79 35.19 -76.65
C GLY A 194 47.70 33.81 -76.00
N SER A 195 47.71 32.70 -76.75
CA SER A 195 48.95 32.04 -77.21
C SER A 195 50.05 31.99 -76.16
N SER A 196 50.31 30.82 -75.56
CA SER A 196 51.55 30.06 -75.79
C SER A 196 51.68 28.93 -74.76
N SER A 197 51.76 27.73 -75.31
CA SER A 197 52.69 26.64 -74.98
C SER A 197 52.92 26.17 -73.55
N GLY A 198 52.74 24.85 -73.42
CA GLY A 198 53.65 23.97 -72.68
C GLY A 198 53.38 23.91 -71.18
N ASP A 199 53.45 22.78 -70.52
CA ASP A 199 53.92 21.46 -70.91
C ASP A 199 53.44 20.51 -69.81
N GLU A 200 53.34 19.26 -70.20
CA GLU A 200 53.54 18.03 -69.42
C GLU A 200 54.13 18.20 -68.00
N THR A 201 53.86 17.37 -66.99
CA THR A 201 53.31 16.01 -66.90
C THR A 201 53.25 15.69 -65.39
N SER A 202 52.40 14.72 -65.04
CA SER A 202 52.66 13.68 -64.02
C SER A 202 53.10 14.10 -62.61
N ASN A 203 52.34 13.71 -61.58
CA ASN A 203 52.38 12.31 -61.15
C ASN A 203 51.22 12.02 -60.18
N SER A 204 50.52 10.94 -60.49
CA SER A 204 49.70 10.16 -59.55
C SER A 204 50.64 9.41 -58.57
N PRO A 205 50.19 8.56 -57.63
CA PRO A 205 48.81 8.19 -57.31
C PRO A 205 48.50 8.11 -55.80
N ALA A 206 47.22 7.88 -55.49
CA ALA A 206 46.77 7.21 -54.27
C ALA A 206 46.58 5.70 -54.56
N PRO A 207 46.18 4.88 -53.57
CA PRO A 207 46.69 4.70 -52.22
C PRO A 207 47.70 3.54 -52.11
#